data_AF-A0A356DYK3-F1
#
_entry.id   AF-A0A356DYK3-F1
#
_cell.length_a   1.000
_cell.length_b   1.000
_cell.length_c   1.000
_cell.angle_alpha   90.00
_cell.angle_beta   90.00
_cell.angle_gamma   90.00
#
_symmetry.space_group_name_H-M   'P 1'
#
loop_
_entity.id
_entity.type
_entity.pdbx_description
1 polymer ?
#
loop_
_entity_poly.entity_id
_entity_poly.type
_entity_poly.pdbx_seq_one_letter_code
_entity_poly.pdbx_strand_id
1 'polypeptide(L)' 'SVDAIVKKHDIDTIYHLAAVLSARAEKDPLNAWNLNIGGLIATLEVAKANGCAVFTPSSIG' A
#
# COMPACT_ATOMS: atom_id res chain seq x y z
N SER A 1 -11.24 -6.05 5.51
CA SER A 1 -10.55 -4.85 5.02
C SER A 1 -9.27 -4.65 5.83
N VAL A 2 -8.32 -3.86 5.34
CA VAL A 2 -7.09 -3.52 6.08
C VAL A 2 -7.43 -2.84 7.42
N ASP A 3 -8.43 -1.94 7.42
CA ASP A 3 -8.94 -1.28 8.64
C ASP A 3 -9.38 -2.26 9.75
N ALA A 4 -10.14 -3.31 9.39
CA ALA A 4 -10.59 -4.29 10.37
C ALA A 4 -9.43 -5.09 10.99
N ILE A 5 -8.35 -5.30 10.22
CA ILE A 5 -7.15 -5.98 10.71
C ILE A 5 -6.38 -5.04 11.63
N VAL A 6 -6.21 -3.77 11.24
CA VAL A 6 -5.55 -2.74 12.05
C VAL A 6 -6.19 -2.61 13.42
N LYS A 7 -7.53 -2.47 13.47
CA LYS A 7 -8.28 -2.36 14.73
C LYS A 7 -8.25 -3.63 15.57
N LYS A 8 -8.33 -4.81 14.93
CA LYS A 8 -8.35 -6.08 15.66
C LYS A 8 -7.01 -6.39 16.35
N HIS A 9 -5.91 -5.91 15.78
CA HIS A 9 -4.56 -6.24 16.21
C HIS A 9 -3.82 -5.03 16.81
N ASP A 10 -4.50 -3.91 17.04
CA ASP A 10 -3.92 -2.66 17.55
C ASP A 10 -2.64 -2.25 16.81
N ILE A 11 -2.68 -2.31 15.48
CA ILE A 11 -1.52 -2.02 14.62
C ILE A 11 -1.21 -0.53 14.68
N ASP A 12 0.02 -0.19 15.07
CA ASP A 12 0.54 1.19 15.08
C ASP A 12 1.39 1.52 13.84
N THR A 13 1.85 0.51 13.10
CA THR A 13 2.82 0.66 12.00
C THR A 13 2.50 -0.29 10.86
N ILE A 14 2.46 0.23 9.63
CA ILE A 14 2.19 -0.56 8.41
C ILE A 14 3.40 -0.52 7.48
N TYR A 15 3.91 -1.70 7.12
CA TYR A 15 4.93 -1.86 6.07
C TYR A 15 4.25 -2.27 4.75
N HIS A 16 4.01 -1.30 3.87
CA HIS A 16 3.34 -1.52 2.59
C HIS A 16 4.34 -1.95 1.51
N LEU A 17 4.52 -3.26 1.34
CA LEU A 17 5.47 -3.84 0.38
C LEU A 17 4.80 -4.38 -0.90
N ALA A 18 3.47 -4.27 -1.01
CA ALA A 18 2.72 -4.78 -2.14
C ALA A 18 2.91 -3.85 -3.35
N ALA A 19 3.66 -4.31 -4.35
CA ALA A 19 3.88 -3.58 -5.60
C ALA A 19 4.11 -4.52 -6.79
N VAL A 20 3.70 -4.08 -7.98
CA VAL A 20 4.12 -4.64 -9.27
C VAL A 20 5.40 -3.96 -9.71
N LEU A 21 6.45 -4.75 -9.98
CA LEU A 21 7.77 -4.29 -10.44
C LEU A 21 7.75 -3.83 -11.90
N SER A 22 8.70 -2.97 -12.28
CA SER A 22 8.80 -2.29 -13.59
C SER A 22 8.61 -3.22 -14.79
N ALA A 23 9.36 -4.33 -14.85
CA ALA A 23 9.29 -5.29 -15.97
C ALA A 23 7.88 -5.90 -16.22
N ARG A 24 7.04 -5.93 -15.19
CA ARG A 24 5.64 -6.38 -15.28
C ARG A 24 4.68 -5.21 -15.43
N ALA A 25 5.01 -4.06 -14.85
CA ALA A 25 4.24 -2.83 -14.98
C ALA A 25 4.22 -2.29 -16.41
N GLU A 26 5.32 -2.41 -17.16
CA GLU A 26 5.39 -1.98 -18.57
C GLU A 26 4.48 -2.80 -19.49
N LYS A 27 4.24 -4.08 -19.15
CA LYS A 27 3.38 -4.97 -19.94
C LYS A 27 1.89 -4.75 -19.65
N ASP A 28 1.55 -4.26 -18.47
CA ASP A 28 0.18 -3.97 -18.05
C ASP A 28 0.13 -2.73 -17.13
N PRO A 29 0.22 -1.52 -17.71
CA PRO A 29 0.36 -0.29 -16.95
C PRO A 29 -0.87 0.02 -16.09
N LEU A 30 -2.06 -0.31 -16.57
CA LEU A 30 -3.30 0.03 -15.89
C LEU A 30 -3.48 -0.81 -14.62
N ASN A 31 -3.20 -2.12 -14.69
CA ASN A 31 -3.22 -2.95 -13.49
C ASN A 31 -2.10 -2.57 -12.51
N ALA A 32 -0.91 -2.26 -13.01
CA ALA A 32 0.19 -1.81 -12.14
C ALA A 32 -0.14 -0.49 -11.43
N TRP A 33 -0.78 0.46 -12.11
CA TRP A 33 -1.27 1.69 -11.48
C TRP A 33 -2.33 1.40 -10.42
N ASN A 34 -3.36 0.62 -10.76
CA ASN A 34 -4.44 0.29 -9.83
C ASN A 34 -3.93 -0.42 -8.57
N LEU A 35 -2.94 -1.31 -8.71
CA LEU A 35 -2.37 -2.03 -7.58
C LEU A 35 -1.42 -1.13 -6.77
N ASN A 36 -0.43 -0.50 -7.41
CA ASN A 36 0.60 0.26 -6.70
C ASN A 36 0.02 1.53 -6.08
N ILE A 37 -0.70 2.34 -6.87
CA ILE A 37 -1.24 3.62 -6.41
C ILE A 37 -2.53 3.40 -5.63
N GLY A 38 -3.45 2.57 -6.14
CA GLY A 38 -4.70 2.29 -5.44
C GLY A 38 -4.47 1.59 -4.09
N GLY A 39 -3.54 0.63 -4.03
CA GLY A 39 -3.15 -0.04 -2.79
C GLY A 39 -2.49 0.90 -1.78
N LEU A 40 -1.62 1.79 -2.24
CA LEU A 40 -0.98 2.79 -1.40
C LEU A 40 -2.00 3.79 -0.84
N ILE A 41 -2.88 4.36 -1.68
CA ILE A 41 -3.93 5.29 -1.25
C ILE A 41 -4.81 4.64 -0.18
N ALA A 42 -5.27 3.41 -0.42
CA ALA A 42 -6.09 2.68 0.55
C ALA A 42 -5.36 2.48 1.89
N THR A 43 -4.06 2.19 1.84
CA THR A 43 -3.24 2.02 3.05
C THR A 43 -3.06 3.33 3.82
N LEU A 44 -2.81 4.44 3.11
CA LEU A 44 -2.64 5.76 3.70
C LEU A 44 -3.93 6.26 4.36
N GLU A 45 -5.09 6.05 3.74
CA GLU A 45 -6.39 6.41 4.33
C GLU A 45 -6.65 5.62 5.63
N VAL A 46 -6.35 4.31 5.63
CA VAL A 46 -6.47 3.49 6.84
C VAL A 46 -5.50 3.95 7.94
N ALA A 47 -4.25 4.24 7.58
CA ALA A 47 -3.25 4.71 8.54
C ALA A 47 -3.64 6.07 9.15
N LYS A 48 -4.11 7.01 8.32
CA LYS A 48 -4.62 8.31 8.77
C LYS A 48 -5.79 8.16 9.74
N ALA A 49 -6.74 7.27 9.44
CA ALA A 49 -7.91 7.04 10.29
C ALA A 49 -7.57 6.39 11.65
N ASN A 50 -6.49 5.61 11.72
CA ASN A 50 -6.12 4.85 12.92
C ASN A 50 -4.84 5.39 13.60
N GLY A 51 -4.23 6.46 13.09
CA GLY A 51 -3.00 7.04 13.65
C GLY A 51 -1.75 6.19 13.44
N CYS A 52 -1.71 5.35 12.40
CA CYS A 52 -0.58 4.46 12.15
C CYS A 52 0.57 5.17 11.41
N ALA A 53 1.81 4.81 11.72
CA ALA A 53 2.96 5.09 10.87
C ALA A 53 2.92 4.20 9.62
N VAL A 54 3.41 4.70 8.48
CA VAL A 54 3.47 3.92 7.23
C VAL A 54 4.87 3.99 6.65
N PHE A 55 5.42 2.82 6.33
CA PHE A 55 6.60 2.68 5.49
C PHE A 55 6.16 2.13 4.13
N THR A 56 6.54 2.82 3.06
CA THR A 56 6.41 2.34 1.68
C THR A 56 7.75 2.50 0.99
N PRO A 57 8.37 1.43 0.48
CA PRO A 57 9.60 1.54 -0.27
C PRO A 57 9.29 2.16 -1.64
N SER A 58 10.20 3.02 -2.11
CA SER A 58 10.23 3.48 -3.49
C SER A 58 11.21 2.64 -4.31
N SER A 59 11.17 2.75 -5.63
CA SER A 59 12.10 2.07 -6.53
C SER A 59 13.00 3.06 -7.25
N ILE A 60 14.24 2.65 -7.55
CA ILE A 60 14.97 3.20 -8.68
C ILE A 60 14.39 2.48 -9.92
N GLY A 61 13.81 3.24 -10.85
CA GLY A 61 13.23 2.71 -12.08
C GLY A 61 14.29 2.33 -13.09
#